data_AF-A0A5C8M8T0-F1
#
_entry.id   AF-A0A5C8M8T0-F1
#
_cell.length_a   1.000
_cell.length_b   1.000
_cell.length_c   1.000
_cell.angle_alpha   90.00
_cell.angle_beta   90.00
_cell.angle_gamma   90.00
#
_symmetry.space_group_name_H-M   'P 1'
#
loop_
_entity.id
_entity.type
_entity.pdbx_description
1 polymer ?
#
loop_
_entity_poly.entity_id
_entity_poly.type
_entity_poly.pdbx_seq_one_letter_code
_entity_poly.pdbx_strand_id
1 'polypeptide(L)'
;MRLFMNSFPIRFEQGYELGYGPSVYDMMAEFILAFPNLNEDVLFTYTNWNKDLDTLEDFILEESAESFHFDLIYDPEHKIGNKVKRILLNHYAPECDPKVDVELMDQLMTNFKAASLNELDEELVRVIGKAVHGMQSIYTLEDRDELTQYFVNSRLVDINSSWLWSYEKPDHFKNILWYRANSKDDILQSFNLTSWWFSCAIVNSNTTVENYSYFLDYTEEHGEEHDGMVLYITTSNKGHFKDKVLPVLMDLLGDKLEVIG
;
A
#
# COMPACT_ATOMS: atom_id res chain seq x y z
N MET A 1 -1.90 22.75 9.37
CA MET A 1 -1.61 21.41 9.94
C MET A 1 -1.73 21.53 11.45
N ARG A 2 -2.29 20.53 12.12
CA ARG A 2 -2.56 20.57 13.56
C ARG A 2 -1.90 19.39 14.25
N LEU A 3 -1.13 19.63 15.30
CA LEU A 3 -0.50 18.60 16.11
C LEU A 3 -1.14 18.58 17.50
N PHE A 4 -1.90 17.53 17.79
CA PHE A 4 -2.58 17.32 19.06
C PHE A 4 -1.68 16.54 20.01
N MET A 5 -1.19 17.23 21.03
CA MET A 5 -0.28 16.70 22.04
C MET A 5 -1.01 16.00 23.19
N ASN A 6 -2.30 16.30 23.37
CA ASN A 6 -3.15 15.75 24.42
C ASN A 6 -3.74 14.36 24.10
N SER A 7 -3.62 13.87 22.87
CA SER A 7 -4.08 12.54 22.47
C SER A 7 -3.04 11.45 22.74
N PHE A 8 -3.47 10.19 22.72
CA PHE A 8 -2.59 9.04 22.62
C PHE A 8 -3.19 7.99 21.68
N PRO A 9 -2.55 7.68 20.53
CA PRO A 9 -1.29 8.26 20.02
C PRO A 9 -1.33 9.79 19.82
N ILE A 10 -0.16 10.45 19.78
CA ILE A 10 -0.07 11.86 19.38
C ILE A 10 -0.57 11.95 17.94
N ARG A 11 -1.38 12.95 17.62
CA ARG A 11 -2.06 13.04 16.33
C ARG A 11 -1.61 14.26 15.55
N PHE A 12 -1.14 14.06 14.32
CA PHE A 12 -0.84 15.14 13.39
C PHE A 12 -1.83 15.11 12.22
N GLU A 13 -2.65 16.15 12.12
CA GLU A 13 -3.63 16.31 11.06
C GLU A 13 -3.10 17.24 9.98
N GLN A 14 -3.12 16.73 8.75
CA GLN A 14 -2.76 17.52 7.57
C GLN A 14 -4.01 18.13 6.91
N GLY A 15 -5.14 17.43 6.96
CA GLY A 15 -6.39 17.81 6.27
C GLY A 15 -6.31 17.57 4.76
N TYR A 16 -7.46 17.38 4.09
CA TYR A 16 -7.51 17.11 2.64
C TYR A 16 -6.97 18.25 1.78
N GLU A 17 -7.04 19.48 2.27
CA GLU A 17 -6.74 20.69 1.48
C GLU A 17 -5.27 20.80 1.08
N LEU A 18 -4.38 20.13 1.80
CA LEU A 18 -2.95 20.06 1.47
C LEU A 18 -2.63 18.95 0.46
N GLY A 19 -3.65 18.19 0.03
CA GLY A 19 -3.55 17.18 -1.02
C GLY A 19 -3.13 15.80 -0.52
N TYR A 20 -3.52 14.79 -1.30
CA TYR A 20 -3.02 13.43 -1.25
C TYR A 20 -1.86 13.27 -2.24
N GLY A 21 -0.95 12.35 -1.95
CA GLY A 21 0.05 11.91 -2.92
C GLY A 21 1.33 12.77 -3.00
N PRO A 22 2.05 12.75 -4.14
CA PRO A 22 3.43 13.24 -4.27
C PRO A 22 3.69 14.68 -3.81
N SER A 23 2.65 15.53 -3.82
CA SER A 23 2.75 16.94 -3.43
C SER A 23 3.18 17.18 -1.98
N VAL A 24 3.00 16.20 -1.09
CA VAL A 24 3.32 16.32 0.35
C VAL A 24 4.50 15.44 0.80
N TYR A 25 5.05 14.61 -0.10
CA TYR A 25 6.05 13.61 0.26
C TYR A 25 7.37 14.18 0.72
N ASP A 26 7.84 15.25 0.07
CA ASP A 26 9.09 15.89 0.46
C ASP A 26 9.03 16.39 1.91
N MET A 27 7.90 17.02 2.27
CA MET A 27 7.65 17.49 3.64
C MET A 27 7.54 16.30 4.60
N MET A 28 6.80 15.26 4.23
CA MET A 28 6.61 14.09 5.09
C MET A 28 7.91 13.31 5.32
N ALA A 29 8.78 13.22 4.32
CA ALA A 29 10.09 12.60 4.47
C ALA A 29 10.97 13.41 5.44
N GLU A 30 10.96 14.74 5.35
CA GLU A 30 11.65 15.61 6.32
C GLU A 30 11.02 15.52 7.72
N PHE A 31 9.70 15.39 7.80
CA PHE A 31 8.98 15.17 9.05
C PHE A 31 9.44 13.89 9.75
N ILE A 32 9.53 12.76 9.03
CA ILE A 32 10.02 11.48 9.57
C ILE A 32 11.49 11.60 10.01
N LEU A 33 12.31 12.30 9.24
CA LEU A 33 13.73 12.51 9.57
C LEU A 33 13.96 13.40 10.80
N ALA A 34 12.92 14.06 11.36
CA ALA A 34 13.01 14.79 12.61
C ALA A 34 13.00 13.89 13.86
N PHE A 35 12.64 12.61 13.73
CA PHE A 35 12.50 11.66 14.84
C PHE A 35 13.79 10.95 15.25
N PRO A 36 14.60 10.37 14.33
CA PRO A 36 15.72 9.52 14.72
C PRO A 36 16.88 10.32 15.32
N ASN A 37 17.48 9.78 16.38
CA ASN A 37 18.82 10.15 16.83
C ASN A 37 19.91 9.48 15.98
N LEU A 38 21.17 9.86 16.19
CA LEU A 38 22.35 9.34 15.44
C LEU A 38 22.51 7.81 15.44
N ASN A 39 21.95 7.10 16.42
CA ASN A 39 22.07 5.64 16.57
C ASN A 39 20.73 4.90 16.36
N GLU A 40 19.77 5.58 15.74
CA GLU A 40 18.45 5.02 15.44
C GLU A 40 18.27 4.84 13.94
N ASP A 41 17.59 3.76 13.58
CA ASP A 41 17.18 3.45 12.23
C ASP A 41 15.70 3.79 12.04
N VAL A 42 15.37 4.31 10.87
CA VAL A 42 13.99 4.42 10.37
C VAL A 42 13.69 3.14 9.59
N LEU A 43 12.80 2.30 10.11
CA LEU A 43 12.41 1.03 9.50
C LEU A 43 11.02 1.15 8.90
N PHE A 44 10.93 1.06 7.58
CA PHE A 44 9.66 0.94 6.87
C PHE A 44 9.22 -0.52 6.77
N THR A 45 7.92 -0.71 6.61
CA THR A 45 7.32 -2.04 6.48
C THR A 45 7.05 -2.39 5.03
N TYR A 46 7.36 -3.63 4.65
CA TYR A 46 6.73 -4.30 3.53
C TYR A 46 5.97 -5.52 4.06
N THR A 47 4.66 -5.57 3.85
CA THR A 47 3.82 -6.64 4.38
C THR A 47 3.65 -7.75 3.35
N ASN A 48 3.91 -8.99 3.78
CA ASN A 48 3.50 -10.16 3.02
C ASN A 48 2.17 -10.70 3.56
N TRP A 49 1.36 -11.14 2.63
CA TRP A 49 0.04 -11.71 2.85
C TRP A 49 0.03 -13.18 2.43
N ASN A 50 -0.83 -13.98 3.07
CA ASN A 50 -1.09 -15.34 2.67
C ASN A 50 -2.30 -15.38 1.75
N LYS A 51 -2.04 -15.53 0.45
CA LYS A 51 -3.07 -15.63 -0.59
C LYS A 51 -4.12 -16.71 -0.30
N ASP A 52 -3.72 -17.84 0.27
CA ASP A 52 -4.63 -18.98 0.49
C ASP A 52 -5.60 -18.75 1.66
N LEU A 53 -5.42 -17.67 2.43
CA LEU A 53 -6.28 -17.29 3.56
C LEU A 53 -7.16 -16.07 3.25
N ASP A 54 -7.14 -15.58 2.01
CA ASP A 54 -7.94 -14.44 1.60
C ASP A 54 -9.43 -14.82 1.53
N THR A 55 -10.18 -14.49 2.59
CA THR A 55 -11.58 -14.91 2.76
C THR A 55 -12.56 -14.17 1.86
N LEU A 56 -12.10 -13.15 1.14
CA LEU A 56 -12.90 -12.36 0.21
C LEU A 56 -12.66 -12.77 -1.25
N GLU A 57 -12.04 -13.94 -1.50
CA GLU A 57 -11.66 -14.39 -2.85
C GLU A 57 -12.82 -14.24 -3.85
N ASP A 58 -13.99 -14.82 -3.59
CA ASP A 58 -15.11 -14.76 -4.55
C ASP A 58 -15.56 -13.33 -4.89
N PHE A 59 -15.61 -12.43 -3.89
CA PHE A 59 -15.95 -11.01 -4.11
C PHE A 59 -14.86 -10.30 -4.94
N ILE A 60 -13.59 -10.54 -4.62
CA ILE A 60 -12.46 -9.92 -5.32
C ILE A 60 -12.38 -10.41 -6.77
N LEU A 61 -12.71 -11.68 -7.03
CA LEU A 61 -12.74 -12.22 -8.39
C LEU A 61 -13.83 -11.57 -9.23
N GLU A 62 -15.02 -11.35 -8.67
CA GLU A 62 -16.11 -10.62 -9.33
C GLU A 62 -15.67 -9.19 -9.64
N GLU A 63 -15.19 -8.43 -8.65
CA GLU A 63 -14.71 -7.06 -8.82
C GLU A 63 -13.57 -6.96 -9.86
N SER A 64 -12.67 -7.95 -9.91
CA SER A 64 -11.59 -8.02 -10.89
C SER A 64 -12.12 -8.21 -12.32
N ALA A 65 -13.13 -9.08 -12.50
CA ALA A 65 -13.76 -9.28 -13.80
C ALA A 65 -14.52 -8.03 -14.25
N GLU A 66 -15.24 -7.39 -13.34
CA GLU A 66 -15.96 -6.13 -13.57
C GLU A 66 -15.00 -5.00 -13.96
N SER A 67 -13.96 -4.79 -13.15
CA SER A 67 -12.94 -3.77 -13.41
C SER A 67 -12.28 -3.99 -14.75
N PHE A 68 -11.98 -5.25 -15.10
CA PHE A 68 -11.49 -5.57 -16.43
C PHE A 68 -12.52 -5.24 -17.50
N HIS A 69 -13.78 -5.67 -17.35
CA HIS A 69 -14.87 -5.43 -18.30
C HIS A 69 -15.05 -3.94 -18.59
N PHE A 70 -15.02 -3.08 -17.58
CA PHE A 70 -15.19 -1.62 -17.70
C PHE A 70 -13.91 -0.82 -18.02
N ASP A 71 -12.82 -1.49 -18.42
CA ASP A 71 -11.53 -0.83 -18.77
C ASP A 71 -10.91 -0.03 -17.61
N LEU A 72 -11.16 -0.46 -16.37
CA LEU A 72 -10.56 0.13 -15.16
C LEU A 72 -9.19 -0.48 -14.83
N ILE A 73 -8.75 -1.46 -15.60
CA ILE A 73 -7.47 -2.16 -15.41
C ILE A 73 -6.36 -1.51 -16.22
N TYR A 74 -5.30 -1.10 -15.53
CA TYR A 74 -4.07 -0.62 -16.16
C TYR A 74 -3.25 -1.80 -16.73
N ASP A 75 -3.31 -1.99 -18.05
CA ASP A 75 -2.60 -3.06 -18.78
C ASP A 75 -1.84 -2.50 -20.02
N PRO A 76 -0.79 -1.68 -19.82
CA PRO A 76 -0.09 -0.99 -20.91
C PRO A 76 0.64 -1.93 -21.87
N GLU A 77 0.99 -3.14 -21.43
CA GLU A 77 1.63 -4.17 -22.25
C GLU A 77 0.63 -5.19 -22.82
N HIS A 78 -0.67 -5.00 -22.59
CA HIS A 78 -1.75 -5.87 -23.02
C HIS A 78 -1.62 -7.34 -22.56
N LYS A 79 -0.90 -7.60 -21.47
CA LYS A 79 -0.67 -8.97 -20.97
C LYS A 79 -1.95 -9.57 -20.44
N ILE A 80 -2.71 -8.80 -19.67
CA ILE A 80 -4.00 -9.23 -19.09
C ILE A 80 -5.02 -9.36 -20.21
N GLY A 81 -5.12 -8.36 -21.08
CA GLY A 81 -6.02 -8.38 -22.24
C GLY A 81 -5.79 -9.59 -23.13
N ASN A 82 -4.53 -9.93 -23.44
CA ASN A 82 -4.20 -11.11 -24.22
C ASN A 82 -4.55 -12.42 -23.50
N LYS A 83 -4.40 -12.47 -22.16
CA LYS A 83 -4.83 -13.63 -21.37
C LYS A 83 -6.35 -13.81 -21.43
N VAL A 84 -7.12 -12.74 -21.28
CA VAL A 84 -8.59 -12.79 -21.36
C VAL A 84 -9.06 -13.17 -22.75
N LYS A 85 -8.46 -12.63 -23.82
CA LYS A 85 -8.75 -13.05 -25.20
C LYS A 85 -8.62 -14.57 -25.39
N ARG A 86 -7.59 -15.19 -24.80
CA ARG A 86 -7.39 -16.65 -24.87
C ARG A 86 -8.45 -17.41 -24.07
N ILE A 87 -8.87 -16.88 -22.94
CA ILE A 87 -9.98 -17.46 -22.15
C ILE A 87 -11.27 -17.43 -22.96
N LEU A 88 -11.58 -16.30 -23.59
CA LEU A 88 -12.75 -16.16 -24.46
C LEU A 88 -12.70 -17.13 -25.63
N LEU A 89 -11.55 -17.25 -26.31
CA LEU A 89 -11.39 -18.22 -27.41
C LEU A 89 -11.62 -19.65 -26.92
N ASN A 90 -11.00 -20.05 -25.81
CA ASN A 90 -11.17 -21.40 -25.27
C ASN A 90 -12.61 -21.70 -24.82
N HIS A 91 -13.36 -20.68 -24.40
CA HIS A 91 -14.74 -20.84 -23.97
C HIS A 91 -15.70 -20.96 -25.17
N TYR A 92 -15.56 -20.10 -26.18
CA TYR A 92 -16.48 -20.02 -27.32
C TYR A 92 -16.08 -20.87 -28.54
N ALA A 93 -14.80 -21.21 -28.67
CA ALA A 93 -14.21 -21.95 -29.80
C ALA A 93 -12.98 -22.77 -29.35
N PRO A 94 -13.15 -23.79 -28.48
CA PRO A 94 -12.05 -24.55 -27.87
C PRO A 94 -11.14 -25.28 -28.87
N GLU A 95 -11.60 -25.50 -30.09
CA GLU A 95 -10.84 -26.14 -31.19
C GLU A 95 -9.89 -25.19 -31.95
N CYS A 96 -10.00 -23.88 -31.74
CA CYS A 96 -9.18 -22.87 -32.41
C CYS A 96 -7.78 -22.72 -31.79
N ASP A 97 -6.79 -22.32 -32.58
CA ASP A 97 -5.42 -22.06 -32.09
C ASP A 97 -5.25 -20.56 -31.81
N PRO A 98 -4.98 -20.13 -30.57
CA PRO A 98 -4.79 -18.72 -30.23
C PRO A 98 -3.59 -18.05 -30.92
N LYS A 99 -2.70 -18.81 -31.57
CA LYS A 99 -1.61 -18.27 -32.39
C LYS A 99 -2.02 -17.99 -33.84
N VAL A 100 -3.11 -18.60 -34.29
CA VAL A 100 -3.61 -18.52 -35.66
C VAL A 100 -4.85 -17.62 -35.70
N ASP A 101 -5.74 -17.76 -34.72
CA ASP A 101 -7.07 -17.16 -34.69
C ASP A 101 -7.11 -15.80 -33.96
N VAL A 102 -6.13 -14.93 -34.22
CA VAL A 102 -5.99 -13.62 -33.54
C VAL A 102 -7.18 -12.70 -33.82
N GLU A 103 -7.69 -12.67 -35.06
CA GLU A 103 -8.85 -11.84 -35.41
C GLU A 103 -10.12 -12.28 -34.67
N LEU A 104 -10.30 -13.60 -34.50
CA LEU A 104 -11.43 -14.14 -33.74
C LEU A 104 -11.31 -13.78 -32.25
N MET A 105 -10.11 -13.86 -31.68
CA MET A 105 -9.83 -13.41 -30.31
C MET A 105 -10.20 -11.94 -30.10
N ASP A 106 -9.86 -11.08 -31.05
CA ASP A 106 -10.19 -9.64 -31.00
C ASP A 106 -11.70 -9.41 -31.10
N GLN A 107 -12.38 -10.12 -32.01
CA GLN A 107 -13.83 -10.06 -32.15
C GLN A 107 -14.55 -10.51 -30.87
N LEU A 108 -14.10 -11.62 -30.27
CA LEU A 108 -14.67 -12.13 -29.02
C LEU A 108 -14.47 -11.13 -27.86
N MET A 109 -13.31 -10.46 -27.79
CA MET A 109 -13.08 -9.39 -26.81
C MET A 109 -14.02 -8.21 -27.03
N THR A 110 -14.21 -7.75 -28.27
CA THR A 110 -15.16 -6.68 -28.58
C THR A 110 -16.57 -7.05 -28.16
N ASN A 111 -17.01 -8.28 -28.44
CA ASN A 111 -18.33 -8.76 -28.05
C ASN A 111 -18.48 -8.83 -26.52
N PHE A 112 -17.46 -9.35 -25.82
CA PHE A 112 -17.42 -9.40 -24.36
C PHE A 112 -17.56 -8.01 -23.73
N LYS A 113 -16.92 -7.00 -24.31
CA LYS A 113 -16.97 -5.60 -23.84
C LYS A 113 -18.28 -4.87 -24.15
N ALA A 114 -18.98 -5.30 -25.20
CA ALA A 114 -20.24 -4.68 -25.62
C ALA A 114 -21.47 -5.28 -24.94
N ALA A 115 -21.36 -6.52 -24.44
CA ALA A 115 -22.43 -7.19 -23.71
C ALA A 115 -22.63 -6.59 -22.31
N SER A 116 -23.86 -6.67 -21.79
CA SER A 116 -24.10 -6.32 -20.39
C SER A 116 -23.51 -7.41 -19.49
N LEU A 117 -22.84 -7.04 -18.40
CA LEU A 117 -22.15 -7.98 -17.52
C LEU A 117 -23.09 -9.07 -16.97
N ASN A 118 -24.35 -8.72 -16.65
CA ASN A 118 -25.37 -9.65 -16.16
C ASN A 118 -25.91 -10.63 -17.22
N GLU A 119 -25.55 -10.45 -18.50
CA GLU A 119 -25.90 -11.35 -19.60
C GLU A 119 -24.75 -12.31 -19.95
N LEU A 120 -23.58 -12.12 -19.33
CA LEU A 120 -22.42 -12.98 -19.52
C LEU A 120 -22.56 -14.27 -18.70
N ASP A 121 -21.93 -15.33 -19.19
CA ASP A 121 -21.84 -16.59 -18.47
C ASP A 121 -21.08 -16.42 -17.15
N GLU A 122 -21.71 -16.80 -16.03
CA GLU A 122 -21.17 -16.60 -14.68
C GLU A 122 -19.83 -17.31 -14.48
N GLU A 123 -19.67 -18.52 -15.03
CA GLU A 123 -18.42 -19.28 -14.93
C GLU A 123 -17.31 -18.64 -15.77
N LEU A 124 -17.62 -18.14 -16.96
CA LEU A 124 -16.68 -17.35 -17.77
C LEU A 124 -16.21 -16.09 -17.02
N VAL A 125 -17.14 -15.35 -16.42
CA VAL A 125 -16.83 -14.15 -15.62
C VAL A 125 -15.90 -14.52 -14.47
N ARG A 126 -16.20 -15.60 -13.73
CA ARG A 126 -15.36 -16.11 -12.65
C ARG A 126 -13.95 -16.48 -13.12
N VAL A 127 -13.83 -17.18 -14.26
CA VAL A 127 -12.53 -17.58 -14.83
C VAL A 127 -11.71 -16.37 -15.27
N ILE A 128 -12.35 -15.36 -15.86
CA ILE A 128 -11.73 -14.08 -16.20
C ILE A 128 -11.27 -13.38 -14.93
N GLY A 129 -12.15 -13.24 -13.94
CA GLY A 129 -11.85 -12.63 -12.64
C GLY A 129 -10.63 -13.26 -11.98
N LYS A 130 -10.56 -14.59 -11.93
CA LYS A 130 -9.40 -15.34 -11.43
C LYS A 130 -8.11 -15.03 -12.17
N ALA A 131 -8.18 -14.93 -13.50
CA ALA A 131 -7.01 -14.64 -14.32
C ALA A 131 -6.54 -13.18 -14.17
N VAL A 132 -7.48 -12.24 -14.16
CA VAL A 132 -7.21 -10.80 -13.97
C VAL A 132 -6.61 -10.58 -12.58
N HIS A 133 -7.31 -11.03 -11.53
CA HIS A 133 -6.83 -10.95 -10.15
C HIS A 133 -5.43 -11.52 -10.04
N GLY A 134 -5.23 -12.79 -10.41
CA GLY A 134 -3.94 -13.46 -10.28
C GLY A 134 -2.77 -12.83 -11.06
N MET A 135 -3.03 -11.97 -12.04
CA MET A 135 -2.00 -11.22 -12.77
C MET A 135 -1.74 -9.82 -12.21
N GLN A 136 -2.61 -9.32 -11.31
CA GLN A 136 -2.53 -8.00 -10.72
C GLN A 136 -2.27 -8.02 -9.21
N SER A 137 -2.68 -9.07 -8.51
CA SER A 137 -2.49 -9.16 -7.07
C SER A 137 -1.02 -9.27 -6.74
N ILE A 138 -0.62 -8.55 -5.70
CA ILE A 138 0.69 -8.62 -5.10
C ILE A 138 0.47 -9.01 -3.66
N TYR A 139 0.78 -10.26 -3.32
CA TYR A 139 0.62 -10.78 -1.97
C TYR A 139 1.94 -10.73 -1.20
N THR A 140 3.05 -10.96 -1.88
CA THR A 140 4.37 -10.94 -1.23
C THR A 140 5.38 -10.08 -1.99
N LEU A 141 6.58 -9.91 -1.41
CA LEU A 141 7.67 -9.19 -2.05
C LEU A 141 8.10 -9.89 -3.35
N GLU A 142 8.06 -11.22 -3.38
CA GLU A 142 8.43 -12.03 -4.55
C GLU A 142 7.52 -11.79 -5.78
N ASP A 143 6.31 -11.28 -5.56
CA ASP A 143 5.39 -10.90 -6.64
C ASP A 143 5.75 -9.54 -7.30
N ARG A 144 6.67 -8.76 -6.69
CA ARG A 144 7.12 -7.46 -7.22
C ARG A 144 8.19 -7.60 -8.28
N ASP A 145 8.47 -6.51 -8.98
CA ASP A 145 9.61 -6.40 -9.88
C ASP A 145 10.96 -6.53 -9.15
N GLU A 146 12.01 -6.92 -9.89
CA GLU A 146 13.35 -7.17 -9.34
C GLU A 146 13.96 -5.95 -8.63
N LEU A 147 13.65 -4.72 -9.07
CA LEU A 147 14.19 -3.51 -8.44
C LEU A 147 13.59 -3.30 -7.07
N THR A 148 12.27 -3.48 -6.94
CA THR A 148 11.57 -3.45 -5.65
C THR A 148 12.08 -4.54 -4.71
N GLN A 149 12.21 -5.77 -5.20
CA GLN A 149 12.76 -6.89 -4.42
C GLN A 149 14.18 -6.57 -3.92
N TYR A 150 15.04 -6.04 -4.79
CA TYR A 150 16.40 -5.67 -4.43
C TYR A 150 16.44 -4.53 -3.40
N PHE A 151 15.61 -3.49 -3.58
CA PHE A 151 15.55 -2.35 -2.67
C PHE A 151 15.23 -2.80 -1.24
N VAL A 152 14.18 -3.61 -1.06
CA VAL A 152 13.77 -4.12 0.26
C VAL A 152 14.81 -5.10 0.82
N ASN A 153 15.22 -6.12 0.06
CA ASN A 153 16.12 -7.17 0.55
C ASN A 153 17.52 -6.64 0.92
N SER A 154 18.04 -5.67 0.16
CA SER A 154 19.36 -5.08 0.45
C SER A 154 19.38 -4.22 1.73
N ARG A 155 18.20 -3.83 2.24
CA ARG A 155 18.01 -2.98 3.42
C ARG A 155 17.33 -3.70 4.58
N LEU A 156 17.03 -4.99 4.41
CA LEU A 156 16.28 -5.78 5.38
C LEU A 156 17.03 -5.82 6.72
N VAL A 157 16.30 -5.52 7.80
CA VAL A 157 16.80 -5.54 9.17
C VAL A 157 16.18 -6.69 9.94
N ASP A 158 14.88 -6.91 9.79
CA ASP A 158 14.15 -7.96 10.50
C ASP A 158 12.97 -8.49 9.69
N ILE A 159 12.57 -9.73 9.98
CA ILE A 159 11.33 -10.35 9.51
C ILE A 159 10.61 -10.92 10.72
N ASN A 160 9.41 -10.42 11.00
CA ASN A 160 8.60 -10.90 12.11
C ASN A 160 7.10 -10.86 11.79
N SER A 161 6.29 -11.31 12.75
CA SER A 161 4.83 -11.27 12.65
C SER A 161 4.20 -10.36 13.71
N SER A 162 4.98 -9.40 14.23
CA SER A 162 4.57 -8.49 15.29
C SER A 162 3.67 -7.40 14.73
N TRP A 163 2.43 -7.35 15.21
CA TRP A 163 1.44 -6.39 14.76
C TRP A 163 1.44 -5.16 15.66
N LEU A 164 1.99 -4.05 15.16
CA LEU A 164 2.17 -2.82 15.94
C LEU A 164 1.01 -1.83 15.82
N TRP A 165 0.09 -2.05 14.87
CA TRP A 165 -1.06 -1.19 14.65
C TRP A 165 -2.12 -1.35 15.75
N SER A 166 -2.94 -0.31 15.91
CA SER A 166 -4.02 -0.28 16.90
C SER A 166 -5.24 -1.12 16.51
N TYR A 167 -5.39 -1.42 15.22
CA TYR A 167 -6.50 -2.22 14.71
C TYR A 167 -6.17 -3.72 14.68
N GLU A 168 -7.21 -4.54 14.52
CA GLU A 168 -7.09 -5.98 14.55
C GLU A 168 -6.16 -6.50 13.45
N LYS A 169 -5.34 -7.49 13.79
CA LYS A 169 -4.42 -8.13 12.85
C LYS A 169 -5.22 -8.96 11.84
N PRO A 170 -5.09 -8.72 10.52
CA PRO A 170 -5.83 -9.49 9.53
C PRO A 170 -5.48 -10.98 9.56
N ASP A 171 -6.47 -11.85 9.31
CA ASP A 171 -6.29 -13.32 9.35
C ASP A 171 -5.30 -13.83 8.29
N HIS A 172 -5.27 -13.18 7.12
CA HIS A 172 -4.36 -13.52 6.02
C HIS A 172 -2.99 -12.85 6.15
N PHE A 173 -2.70 -12.19 7.28
CA PHE A 173 -1.37 -11.63 7.55
C PHE A 173 -0.31 -12.75 7.69
N LYS A 174 0.77 -12.66 6.92
CA LYS A 174 1.87 -13.63 6.96
C LYS A 174 3.02 -13.12 7.83
N ASN A 175 3.69 -12.05 7.40
CA ASN A 175 4.79 -11.42 8.11
C ASN A 175 5.06 -10.00 7.58
N ILE A 176 5.90 -9.26 8.30
CA ILE A 176 6.39 -7.94 7.93
C ILE A 176 7.89 -8.04 7.72
N LEU A 177 8.34 -7.47 6.62
CA LEU A 177 9.74 -7.20 6.33
C LEU A 177 10.01 -5.77 6.78
N TRP A 178 10.87 -5.61 7.78
CA TRP A 178 11.31 -4.32 8.26
C TRP A 178 12.63 -3.96 7.58
N TYR A 179 12.64 -2.91 6.78
CA TYR A 179 13.80 -2.50 6.00
C TYR A 179 14.18 -1.05 6.30
N ARG A 180 15.49 -0.78 6.31
CA ARG A 180 16.07 0.52 6.67
C ARG A 180 15.87 1.56 5.58
N ALA A 181 15.37 2.74 5.94
CA ALA A 181 15.21 3.91 5.06
C ALA A 181 15.64 5.20 5.80
N ASN A 182 16.95 5.33 6.06
CA ASN A 182 17.50 6.42 6.89
C ASN A 182 17.75 7.73 6.12
N SER A 183 17.55 7.74 4.80
CA SER A 183 17.74 8.91 3.96
C SER A 183 16.41 9.38 3.37
N LYS A 184 16.34 10.67 2.99
CA LYS A 184 15.18 11.23 2.33
C LYS A 184 14.80 10.44 1.07
N ASP A 185 15.79 10.08 0.25
CA ASP A 185 15.56 9.31 -0.98
C ASP A 185 15.02 7.90 -0.70
N ASP A 186 15.54 7.21 0.31
CA ASP A 186 15.01 5.90 0.70
C ASP A 186 13.56 6.01 1.20
N ILE A 187 13.24 7.06 1.97
CA ILE A 187 11.88 7.30 2.47
C ILE A 187 10.92 7.58 1.31
N LEU A 188 11.30 8.47 0.38
CA LEU A 188 10.51 8.77 -0.81
C LEU A 188 10.28 7.52 -1.67
N GLN A 189 11.30 6.68 -1.82
CA GLN A 189 11.16 5.41 -2.51
C GLN A 189 10.20 4.47 -1.76
N SER A 190 10.23 4.45 -0.43
CA SER A 190 9.35 3.64 0.41
C SER A 190 7.88 4.05 0.25
N PHE A 191 7.57 5.34 0.17
CA PHE A 191 6.20 5.81 -0.08
C PHE A 191 5.59 5.26 -1.36
N ASN A 192 6.40 5.10 -2.42
CA ASN A 192 5.93 4.53 -3.70
C ASN A 192 5.55 3.05 -3.59
N LEU A 193 6.10 2.32 -2.60
CA LEU A 193 5.85 0.89 -2.42
C LEU A 193 4.57 0.61 -1.62
N THR A 194 4.20 1.52 -0.72
CA THR A 194 3.12 1.32 0.26
C THR A 194 1.80 1.99 -0.15
N SER A 195 1.66 2.35 -1.43
CA SER A 195 0.48 3.07 -1.95
C SER A 195 0.16 4.32 -1.13
N TRP A 196 1.21 5.02 -0.68
CA TRP A 196 1.15 6.39 -0.16
C TRP A 196 0.55 6.55 1.25
N TRP A 197 -0.07 5.50 1.79
CA TRP A 197 -0.09 5.24 3.23
C TRP A 197 1.24 4.63 3.64
N PHE A 198 1.68 4.85 4.87
CA PHE A 198 2.90 4.20 5.34
C PHE A 198 2.87 3.99 6.83
N SER A 199 3.64 3.00 7.26
CA SER A 199 3.98 2.87 8.65
C SER A 199 5.49 2.65 8.77
N CYS A 200 6.11 3.31 9.74
CA CYS A 200 7.52 3.11 10.03
C CYS A 200 7.81 3.17 11.52
N ALA A 201 8.84 2.43 11.93
CA ALA A 201 9.31 2.38 13.30
C ALA A 201 10.69 3.04 13.39
N ILE A 202 10.90 3.86 14.41
CA ILE A 202 12.19 4.46 14.72
C ILE A 202 12.74 3.67 15.89
N VAL A 203 13.82 2.94 15.67
CA VAL A 203 14.36 1.96 16.62
C VAL A 203 15.84 2.16 16.82
N ASN A 204 16.36 1.81 17.99
CA ASN A 204 17.82 1.73 18.15
C ASN A 204 18.36 0.62 17.24
N SER A 205 19.46 0.88 16.52
CA SER A 205 20.00 -0.06 15.51
C SER A 205 20.36 -1.46 16.02
N ASN A 206 20.45 -1.64 17.34
CA ASN A 206 20.79 -2.91 18.00
C ASN A 206 19.60 -3.54 18.74
N THR A 207 18.37 -3.10 18.46
CA THR A 207 17.15 -3.60 19.13
C THR A 207 16.15 -4.15 18.12
N THR A 208 15.21 -4.95 18.60
CA THR A 208 14.09 -5.43 17.77
C THR A 208 13.06 -4.32 17.57
N VAL A 209 12.25 -4.44 16.52
CA VAL A 209 11.29 -3.38 16.14
C VAL A 209 10.25 -3.11 17.22
N GLU A 210 9.88 -4.11 18.02
CA GLU A 210 8.89 -3.97 19.10
C GLU A 210 9.37 -3.03 20.21
N ASN A 211 10.68 -2.77 20.27
CA ASN A 211 11.30 -1.82 21.20
C ASN A 211 11.49 -0.43 20.56
N TYR A 212 10.61 -0.04 19.65
CA TYR A 212 10.67 1.25 18.98
C TYR A 212 10.62 2.43 19.97
N SER A 213 11.34 3.50 19.62
CA SER A 213 11.23 4.82 20.26
C SER A 213 9.98 5.55 19.75
N TYR A 214 9.68 5.41 18.46
CA TYR A 214 8.49 5.91 17.80
C TYR A 214 7.93 4.91 16.81
N PHE A 215 6.61 4.83 16.73
CA PHE A 215 5.90 4.18 15.63
C PHE A 215 5.00 5.22 14.97
N LEU A 216 5.21 5.43 13.67
CA LEU A 216 4.54 6.40 12.84
C LEU A 216 3.60 5.65 11.91
N ASP A 217 2.32 6.01 11.92
CA ASP A 217 1.29 5.38 11.09
C ASP A 217 0.48 6.45 10.36
N TYR A 218 0.70 6.57 9.06
CA TYR A 218 0.07 7.57 8.20
C TYR A 218 -1.09 6.94 7.44
N THR A 219 -2.30 7.41 7.76
CA THR A 219 -3.55 6.84 7.26
C THR A 219 -4.56 7.93 6.94
N GLU A 220 -5.71 7.52 6.44
CA GLU A 220 -6.87 8.36 6.17
C GLU A 220 -7.97 8.07 7.20
N GLU A 221 -8.69 9.12 7.59
CA GLU A 221 -9.90 9.01 8.37
C GLU A 221 -11.08 9.65 7.66
N HIS A 222 -12.22 8.98 7.82
CA HIS A 222 -13.51 9.46 7.36
C HIS A 222 -14.47 9.55 8.54
N GLY A 223 -14.99 10.73 8.80
CA GLY A 223 -15.88 10.97 9.93
C GLY A 223 -16.46 12.38 9.93
N GLU A 224 -17.53 12.57 10.71
CA GLU A 224 -18.19 13.88 10.82
C GLU A 224 -17.32 14.91 11.57
N GLU A 225 -16.51 14.45 12.53
CA GLU A 225 -15.63 15.29 13.37
C GLU A 225 -14.18 15.34 12.86
N HIS A 226 -13.75 14.28 12.19
CA HIS A 226 -12.39 14.11 11.67
C HIS A 226 -12.48 13.57 10.25
N ASP A 227 -11.93 14.32 9.30
CA ASP A 227 -11.94 13.94 7.88
C ASP A 227 -10.60 14.39 7.27
N GLY A 228 -9.83 13.44 6.74
CA GLY A 228 -8.54 13.71 6.09
C GLY A 228 -7.38 12.84 6.52
N MET A 229 -6.20 13.23 6.03
CA MET A 229 -4.95 12.53 6.32
C MET A 229 -4.46 12.81 7.73
N VAL A 230 -4.09 11.73 8.43
CA VAL A 230 -3.60 11.76 9.80
C VAL A 230 -2.32 10.93 9.91
N LEU A 231 -1.36 11.48 10.64
CA LEU A 231 -0.20 10.74 11.13
C LEU A 231 -0.37 10.47 12.63
N TYR A 232 -0.49 9.20 12.97
CA TYR A 232 -0.44 8.74 14.35
C TYR A 232 1.01 8.53 14.78
N ILE A 233 1.36 9.14 15.91
CA ILE A 233 2.71 9.12 16.48
C ILE A 233 2.62 8.44 17.85
N THR A 234 3.03 7.17 17.90
CA THR A 234 3.05 6.38 19.13
C THR A 234 4.45 6.41 19.73
N THR A 235 4.54 6.74 21.02
CA THR A 235 5.79 6.72 21.78
C THR A 235 5.54 6.45 23.26
N SER A 236 6.45 5.72 23.91
CA SER A 236 6.43 5.56 25.37
C SER A 236 7.01 6.79 26.10
N ASN A 237 7.69 7.69 25.40
CA ASN A 237 8.37 8.85 25.98
C ASN A 237 7.92 10.18 25.36
N LYS A 238 6.73 10.65 25.77
CA LYS A 238 6.20 11.95 25.34
C LYS A 238 7.11 13.15 25.69
N GLY A 239 7.90 13.04 26.76
CA GLY A 239 8.86 14.08 27.15
C GLY A 239 9.95 14.26 26.10
N HIS A 240 10.52 13.15 25.63
CA HIS A 240 11.51 13.16 24.54
C HIS A 240 10.92 13.76 23.25
N PHE A 241 9.68 13.40 22.88
CA PHE A 241 9.02 14.03 21.73
C PHE A 241 8.95 15.55 21.87
N LYS A 242 8.49 16.05 23.02
CA LYS A 242 8.36 17.48 23.29
C LYS A 242 9.70 18.21 23.28
N ASP A 243 10.74 17.60 23.81
CA ASP A 243 12.04 18.25 24.02
C ASP A 243 12.97 18.15 22.80
N LYS A 244 12.76 17.16 21.92
CA LYS A 244 13.66 16.85 20.79
C LYS A 244 13.01 16.94 19.43
N VAL A 245 11.83 16.34 19.24
CA VAL A 245 11.19 16.24 17.93
C VAL A 245 10.36 17.48 17.64
N LEU A 246 9.52 17.91 18.59
CA LEU A 246 8.64 19.05 18.42
C LEU A 246 9.37 20.35 17.99
N PRO A 247 10.51 20.73 18.58
CA PRO A 247 11.23 21.92 18.14
C PRO A 247 11.66 21.86 16.66
N VAL A 248 12.13 20.71 16.20
CA VAL A 248 12.52 20.51 14.80
C VAL A 248 11.31 20.61 13.88
N LEU A 249 10.16 20.04 14.29
CA LEU A 249 8.92 20.14 13.52
C LEU A 249 8.38 21.57 13.46
N MET A 250 8.50 22.34 14.55
CA MET A 250 8.14 23.76 14.58
C MET A 250 9.02 24.58 13.64
N ASP A 251 10.32 24.31 13.60
CA ASP A 251 11.24 24.96 12.67
C ASP A 251 10.95 24.58 11.21
N LEU A 252 10.66 23.30 10.95
CA LEU A 252 10.37 22.78 9.60
C LEU A 252 9.06 23.36 9.02
N LEU A 253 8.00 23.39 9.82
CA LEU A 253 6.66 23.75 9.35
C LEU A 253 6.30 25.21 9.62
N GLY A 254 7.00 25.88 10.54
CA GLY A 254 6.80 27.27 10.90
C GLY A 254 5.34 27.58 11.22
N ASP A 255 4.85 28.70 10.65
CA ASP A 255 3.48 29.18 10.84
C ASP A 255 2.39 28.25 10.30
N LYS A 256 2.75 27.18 9.58
CA LYS A 256 1.79 26.19 9.07
C LYS A 256 1.40 25.14 10.12
N LEU A 257 2.16 25.04 11.21
CA LEU A 257 1.94 24.11 12.30
C LEU A 257 1.25 24.79 13.48
N GLU A 258 0.03 24.37 13.77
CA GLU A 258 -0.66 24.69 15.01
C GLU A 258 -0.45 23.56 16.01
N VAL A 259 0.07 23.87 17.21
CA VAL A 259 0.26 22.89 18.30
C VAL A 259 -0.89 23.03 19.29
N ILE A 260 -1.64 21.95 19.47
CA ILE A 260 -2.82 21.88 20.34
C ILE A 260 -2.47 21.05 21.57
N GLY A 261 -2.62 21.66 22.75
CA GLY A 261 -2.16 21.14 24.04
C GLY A 261 -3.19 20.37 24.84
#